data_AF-A0A7W0MT30-F1
#
_entry.id   AF-A0A7W0MT30-F1
#
_cell.length_a   1.000
_cell.length_b   1.000
_cell.length_c   1.000
_cell.angle_alpha   90.00
_cell.angle_beta   90.00
_cell.angle_gamma   90.00
#
_symmetry.space_group_name_H-M   'P 1'
#
loop_
_entity.id
_entity.type
_entity.pdbx_description
1 polymer ?
#
loop_
_entity_poly.entity_id
_entity_poly.type
_entity_poly.pdbx_seq_one_letter_code
_entity_poly.pdbx_strand_id
1 'polypeptide(L)'
;MSERTKIELCGPLTVEVAGRRIETVLPSRQGRLLFAFLVLHRERPVRRDELVAAIWPEQPPADADGALKTLLSRLRRVLGPGILEGRTELCLRLSPEATVDVETAAAAVAKGRAALAAGDPRGACATARAAADITSRGLLPGLDAEWIEQRRRELADLELEALEIIAAAGTVLGGADLSPALRAARTLAERAPFRESGHHLWMEALAQRGDVAEALHVYERLRQRLRDELGTAPSHELAALHERMLRSDPQPGDMARPSGSPAGPPVDAVGAGRGEEWDLPLPAPLAGACHGPFVG
;
A
#
# COMPACT_ATOMS: atom_id res chain seq x y z
N MET A 1 -22.53 -23.51 -11.87
CA MET A 1 -21.25 -22.91 -11.44
C MET A 1 -20.79 -22.02 -12.56
N SER A 2 -20.87 -20.69 -12.41
CA SER A 2 -20.60 -19.78 -13.53
C SER A 2 -19.13 -19.88 -13.96
N GLU A 3 -18.95 -20.16 -15.24
CA GLU A 3 -17.69 -20.17 -15.99
C GLU A 3 -17.08 -18.76 -16.03
N ARG A 4 -16.58 -18.27 -14.89
CA ARG A 4 -16.02 -16.92 -14.79
C ARG A 4 -14.66 -16.84 -15.47
N THR A 5 -14.45 -15.73 -16.18
CA THR A 5 -13.13 -15.38 -16.71
C THR A 5 -12.38 -14.56 -15.65
N LYS A 6 -11.16 -14.96 -15.31
CA LYS A 6 -10.29 -14.25 -14.37
C LYS A 6 -8.94 -13.98 -15.03
N ILE A 7 -8.54 -12.72 -15.04
CA ILE A 7 -7.26 -12.27 -15.60
C ILE A 7 -6.50 -11.53 -14.51
N GLU A 8 -5.30 -12.01 -14.22
CA GLU A 8 -4.39 -11.38 -13.27
C GLU A 8 -3.17 -10.85 -14.04
N LEU A 9 -3.01 -9.52 -14.06
CA LEU A 9 -1.88 -8.82 -14.64
C LEU A 9 -0.90 -8.33 -13.56
N CYS A 10 -1.34 -8.22 -12.31
CA CYS A 10 -0.50 -7.89 -11.17
C CYS A 10 0.09 -9.18 -10.58
N GLY A 11 1.42 -9.28 -10.56
CA GLY A 11 2.14 -10.53 -10.41
C GLY A 11 2.20 -11.33 -11.72
N PRO A 12 2.59 -12.61 -11.68
CA PRO A 12 2.68 -13.45 -12.87
C PRO A 12 1.37 -13.48 -13.66
N LEU A 13 1.45 -13.23 -14.97
CA LEU A 13 0.29 -13.24 -15.87
C LEU A 13 -0.45 -14.58 -15.76
N THR A 14 -1.68 -14.52 -15.23
CA THR A 14 -2.57 -15.68 -15.08
C THR A 14 -3.87 -15.42 -15.81
N VAL A 15 -4.33 -16.40 -16.59
CA VAL A 15 -5.48 -16.23 -17.46
C VAL A 15 -6.36 -17.47 -17.38
N GLU A 16 -7.51 -17.32 -16.75
CA GLU A 16 -8.52 -18.36 -16.62
C GLU A 16 -9.75 -17.96 -17.44
N VAL A 17 -10.09 -18.73 -18.48
CA VAL A 17 -11.26 -18.50 -19.33
C VAL A 17 -12.18 -19.70 -19.21
N ALA A 18 -13.42 -19.46 -18.77
CA ALA A 18 -14.42 -20.48 -18.51
C ALA A 18 -13.90 -21.65 -17.65
N GLY A 19 -13.19 -21.34 -16.56
CA GLY A 19 -12.60 -22.33 -15.65
C GLY A 19 -11.35 -23.05 -16.18
N ARG A 20 -10.86 -22.70 -17.37
CA ARG A 20 -9.64 -23.26 -17.96
C ARG A 20 -8.51 -22.27 -17.91
N ARG A 21 -7.41 -22.66 -17.27
CA ARG A 21 -6.14 -21.95 -17.30
C ARG A 21 -5.50 -22.06 -18.67
N ILE A 22 -5.24 -20.92 -19.29
CA ILE A 22 -4.74 -20.82 -20.66
C ILE A 22 -3.38 -20.11 -20.76
N GLU A 23 -2.80 -19.69 -19.63
CA GLU A 23 -1.51 -19.01 -19.58
C GLU A 23 -0.37 -19.87 -20.13
N THR A 24 -0.44 -21.19 -19.95
CA THR A 24 0.53 -22.16 -20.50
C THR A 24 0.50 -22.22 -22.02
N VAL A 25 -0.59 -21.74 -22.64
CA VAL A 25 -0.80 -21.74 -24.10
C VAL A 25 -0.35 -20.42 -24.74
N LEU A 26 0.07 -19.44 -23.94
CA LEU A 26 0.75 -18.20 -24.39
C LEU A 26 2.25 -18.19 -24.00
N PRO A 27 3.06 -19.20 -24.37
CA PRO A 27 4.42 -19.32 -23.82
C PRO A 27 5.36 -18.21 -24.32
N SER A 28 5.18 -17.74 -25.55
CA SER A 28 6.06 -16.72 -26.13
C SER A 28 5.89 -15.37 -25.43
N ARG A 29 7.00 -14.68 -25.16
CA ARG A 29 7.02 -13.29 -24.65
C ARG A 29 6.07 -12.38 -25.46
N GLN A 30 6.14 -12.45 -26.79
CA GLN A 30 5.32 -11.64 -27.70
C GLN A 30 3.82 -11.93 -27.58
N GLY A 31 3.43 -13.20 -27.40
CA GLY A 31 2.04 -13.57 -27.15
C GLY A 31 1.50 -13.02 -25.82
N ARG A 32 2.32 -13.04 -24.77
CA ARG A 32 1.97 -12.43 -23.47
C ARG A 32 1.84 -10.90 -23.56
N LEU A 33 2.77 -10.23 -24.26
CA LEU A 33 2.69 -8.80 -24.53
C LEU A 33 1.42 -8.43 -25.30
N LEU A 34 1.13 -9.13 -26.40
CA LEU A 34 -0.09 -8.94 -27.19
C LEU A 34 -1.34 -9.07 -26.33
N PHE A 35 -1.43 -10.14 -25.54
CA PHE A 35 -2.61 -10.39 -24.71
C PHE A 35 -2.77 -9.33 -23.63
N ALA A 36 -1.71 -9.03 -22.88
CA ALA A 36 -1.74 -8.01 -21.85
C ALA A 36 -2.10 -6.62 -22.41
N PHE A 37 -1.55 -6.27 -23.58
CA PHE A 37 -1.87 -5.01 -24.26
C PHE A 37 -3.36 -4.94 -24.63
N LEU A 38 -3.93 -6.01 -25.17
CA LEU A 38 -5.36 -6.09 -25.50
C LEU A 38 -6.24 -6.01 -24.26
N VAL A 39 -5.86 -6.65 -23.15
CA VAL A 39 -6.60 -6.58 -21.88
C VAL A 39 -6.60 -5.15 -21.34
N LEU A 40 -5.44 -4.50 -21.29
CA LEU A 40 -5.30 -3.13 -20.76
C LEU A 40 -5.95 -2.04 -21.63
N HIS A 41 -6.33 -2.38 -22.87
CA HIS A 41 -7.00 -1.47 -23.80
C HIS A 41 -8.38 -1.98 -24.23
N ARG A 42 -8.97 -2.95 -23.51
CA ARG A 42 -10.21 -3.63 -23.91
C ARG A 42 -11.44 -2.73 -24.02
N GLU A 43 -11.39 -1.54 -23.44
CA GLU A 43 -12.47 -0.54 -23.51
C GLU A 43 -12.52 0.18 -24.87
N ARG A 44 -11.52 -0.01 -25.73
CA ARG A 44 -11.50 0.57 -27.08
C ARG A 44 -11.01 -0.41 -28.15
N PRO A 45 -11.34 -0.17 -29.42
CA PRO A 45 -10.67 -0.85 -30.52
C PRO A 45 -9.17 -0.54 -30.55
N VAL A 46 -8.36 -1.56 -30.84
CA VAL A 46 -6.89 -1.47 -30.96
C VAL A 46 -6.48 -1.77 -32.38
N ARG A 47 -5.71 -0.89 -33.02
CA ARG A 47 -5.27 -1.07 -34.41
C ARG A 47 -4.10 -2.04 -34.51
N ARG A 48 -3.91 -2.66 -35.68
CA ARG A 48 -2.82 -3.61 -35.92
C ARG A 48 -1.43 -2.98 -35.84
N ASP A 49 -1.25 -1.78 -36.36
CA ASP A 49 -0.01 -1.01 -36.31
C ASP A 49 0.39 -0.70 -34.85
N GLU A 50 -0.59 -0.34 -34.02
CA GLU A 50 -0.41 -0.17 -32.59
C GLU A 50 0.07 -1.45 -31.89
N LEU A 51 -0.54 -2.60 -32.23
CA LEU A 51 -0.09 -3.90 -31.71
C LEU A 51 1.33 -4.25 -32.14
N VAL A 52 1.70 -3.99 -33.39
CA VAL A 52 3.06 -4.23 -33.87
C VAL A 52 4.06 -3.40 -33.05
N ALA A 53 3.80 -2.11 -32.88
CA ALA A 53 4.66 -1.22 -32.10
C ALA A 53 4.77 -1.66 -30.62
N ALA A 54 3.66 -2.10 -30.01
CA ALA A 54 3.64 -2.55 -28.62
C ALA A 54 4.39 -3.87 -28.38
N ILE A 55 4.38 -4.79 -29.36
CA ILE A 55 4.98 -6.13 -29.23
C ILE A 55 6.45 -6.12 -29.64
N TRP A 56 6.80 -5.31 -30.65
CA TRP A 56 8.15 -5.19 -31.20
C TRP A 56 8.60 -3.72 -31.27
N PRO A 57 8.87 -3.08 -30.11
CA PRO A 57 9.21 -1.65 -30.07
C PRO A 57 10.55 -1.32 -30.75
N GLU A 58 11.54 -2.22 -30.66
CA GLU A 58 12.90 -1.95 -31.16
C GLU A 58 13.23 -2.68 -32.46
N GLN A 59 12.77 -3.93 -32.59
CA GLN A 59 13.17 -4.83 -33.68
C GLN A 59 11.94 -5.58 -34.21
N PRO A 60 11.13 -4.93 -35.07
CA PRO A 60 10.06 -5.62 -35.77
C PRO A 60 10.64 -6.67 -36.73
N PRO A 61 9.99 -7.85 -36.85
CA PRO A 61 10.40 -8.82 -37.86
C PRO A 61 10.14 -8.28 -39.27
N ALA A 62 10.89 -8.80 -40.25
CA ALA A 62 10.76 -8.38 -41.65
C ALA A 62 9.32 -8.50 -42.18
N ASP A 63 8.57 -9.51 -41.72
CA ASP A 63 7.13 -9.64 -41.91
C ASP A 63 6.37 -9.53 -40.56
N ALA A 64 6.31 -8.30 -40.03
CA ALA A 64 5.58 -7.98 -38.80
C ALA A 64 4.09 -8.33 -38.90
N ASP A 65 3.49 -8.15 -40.07
CA ASP A 65 2.08 -8.41 -40.30
C ASP A 65 1.74 -9.91 -40.25
N GLY A 66 2.56 -10.75 -40.90
CA GLY A 66 2.45 -12.20 -40.85
C GLY A 66 2.72 -12.75 -39.45
N ALA A 67 3.72 -12.20 -38.75
CA ALA A 67 3.99 -12.54 -37.35
C ALA A 67 2.80 -12.20 -36.44
N LEU A 68 2.23 -11.01 -36.58
CA LEU A 68 1.04 -10.59 -35.82
C LEU A 68 -0.18 -11.46 -36.16
N LYS A 69 -0.42 -11.78 -37.44
CA LYS A 69 -1.50 -12.69 -37.85
C LYS A 69 -1.37 -14.06 -37.16
N THR A 70 -0.14 -14.58 -37.08
CA THR A 70 0.15 -15.84 -36.41
C THR A 70 -0.16 -15.77 -34.91
N LEU A 71 0.29 -14.71 -34.23
CA LEU A 71 -0.02 -14.51 -32.80
C LEU A 71 -1.52 -14.38 -32.54
N LEU A 72 -2.22 -13.57 -33.35
CA LEU A 72 -3.68 -13.39 -33.24
C LEU A 72 -4.45 -14.68 -33.55
N SER A 73 -4.02 -15.48 -34.51
CA SER A 73 -4.63 -16.78 -34.84
C SER A 73 -4.53 -17.75 -33.66
N ARG A 74 -3.34 -17.87 -33.04
CA ARG A 74 -3.16 -18.66 -31.83
C ARG A 74 -4.02 -18.13 -30.69
N LEU A 75 -4.01 -16.81 -30.45
CA LEU A 75 -4.76 -16.20 -29.36
C LEU A 75 -6.28 -16.45 -29.51
N ARG A 76 -6.84 -16.29 -30.71
CA ARG A 76 -8.25 -16.63 -30.99
C ARG A 76 -8.58 -18.10 -30.73
N ARG A 77 -7.69 -19.02 -31.09
CA ARG A 77 -7.88 -20.46 -30.83
C ARG A 77 -7.92 -20.77 -29.34
N VAL A 78 -7.08 -20.08 -28.55
CA VAL A 78 -6.97 -20.29 -27.10
C VAL A 78 -8.13 -19.68 -26.34
N LEU A 79 -8.49 -18.43 -26.66
CA LEU A 79 -9.61 -17.73 -26.01
C LEU A 79 -10.97 -18.35 -26.39
N GLY A 80 -11.08 -18.86 -27.61
CA GLY A 80 -12.33 -19.34 -28.16
C GLY A 80 -13.07 -18.26 -28.97
N PRO A 81 -14.20 -18.64 -29.59
CA PRO A 81 -14.96 -17.75 -30.47
C PRO A 81 -15.58 -16.57 -29.69
N GLY A 82 -15.64 -15.41 -30.33
CA GLY A 82 -16.33 -14.21 -29.80
C GLY A 82 -15.57 -13.38 -28.76
N ILE A 83 -14.45 -13.88 -28.20
CA ILE A 83 -13.68 -13.11 -27.21
C ILE A 83 -12.77 -12.07 -27.87
N LEU A 84 -12.10 -12.43 -28.96
CA LEU A 84 -11.23 -11.53 -29.72
C LEU A 84 -11.80 -11.30 -31.13
N GLU A 85 -12.42 -10.14 -31.29
CA GLU A 85 -13.16 -9.76 -32.51
C GLU A 85 -12.37 -8.77 -33.37
N GLY A 86 -12.85 -8.60 -34.60
CA GLY A 86 -12.32 -7.62 -35.54
C GLY A 86 -11.12 -8.11 -36.35
N ARG A 87 -10.82 -7.38 -37.44
CA ARG A 87 -9.76 -7.72 -38.41
C ARG A 87 -8.69 -6.62 -38.49
N THR A 88 -9.11 -5.40 -38.79
CA THR A 88 -8.24 -4.21 -38.87
C THR A 88 -8.07 -3.54 -37.52
N GLU A 89 -9.16 -3.49 -36.76
CA GLU A 89 -9.20 -3.07 -35.35
C GLU A 89 -9.66 -4.26 -34.53
N LEU A 90 -9.00 -4.48 -33.41
CA LEU A 90 -9.14 -5.65 -32.56
C LEU A 90 -9.83 -5.21 -31.27
N CYS A 91 -10.86 -5.94 -30.87
CA CYS A 91 -11.58 -5.70 -29.62
C CYS A 91 -11.57 -6.97 -28.78
N LEU A 92 -11.14 -6.85 -27.52
CA LEU A 92 -11.24 -7.93 -26.54
C LEU A 92 -12.55 -7.80 -25.77
N ARG A 93 -13.51 -8.69 -26.04
CA ARG A 93 -14.80 -8.75 -25.36
C ARG A 93 -14.78 -9.85 -24.31
N LEU A 94 -14.67 -9.45 -23.05
CA LEU A 94 -14.84 -10.34 -21.91
C LEU A 94 -16.30 -10.30 -21.44
N SER A 95 -16.77 -11.36 -20.79
CA SER A 95 -18.12 -11.39 -20.23
C SER A 95 -18.28 -10.34 -19.11
N PRO A 96 -19.52 -9.90 -18.79
CA PRO A 96 -19.75 -8.96 -17.70
C PRO A 96 -19.27 -9.46 -16.33
N GLU A 97 -19.20 -10.78 -16.13
CA GLU A 97 -18.72 -11.43 -14.91
C GLU A 97 -17.20 -11.64 -14.92
N ALA A 98 -16.51 -11.26 -15.99
CA ALA A 98 -15.07 -11.35 -16.09
C ALA A 98 -14.42 -10.36 -15.13
N THR A 99 -13.32 -10.79 -14.52
CA THR A 99 -12.55 -9.96 -13.59
C THR A 99 -11.15 -9.75 -14.14
N VAL A 100 -10.72 -8.49 -14.17
CA VAL A 100 -9.34 -8.10 -14.41
C VAL A 100 -8.85 -7.42 -13.13
N ASP A 101 -7.75 -7.90 -12.57
CA ASP A 101 -7.30 -7.44 -11.25
C ASP A 101 -6.95 -5.94 -11.21
N VAL A 102 -6.33 -5.38 -12.25
CA VAL A 102 -6.06 -3.93 -12.33
C VAL A 102 -7.35 -3.09 -12.33
N GLU A 103 -8.40 -3.52 -13.04
CA GLU A 103 -9.71 -2.86 -13.03
C GLU A 103 -10.37 -3.02 -11.66
N THR A 104 -10.21 -4.18 -11.03
CA THR A 104 -10.73 -4.48 -9.70
C THR A 104 -10.09 -3.58 -8.65
N ALA A 105 -8.76 -3.37 -8.72
CA ALA A 105 -8.05 -2.46 -7.85
C ALA A 105 -8.52 -1.01 -8.05
N ALA A 106 -8.67 -0.56 -9.29
CA ALA A 106 -9.13 0.79 -9.60
C ALA A 106 -10.54 1.05 -9.04
N ALA A 107 -11.46 0.10 -9.26
CA ALA A 107 -12.81 0.16 -8.70
C ALA A 107 -12.82 0.12 -7.17
N ALA A 108 -11.91 -0.64 -6.56
CA ALA A 108 -11.79 -0.73 -5.11
C ALA A 108 -11.27 0.58 -4.47
N VAL A 109 -10.30 1.26 -5.08
CA VAL A 109 -9.86 2.60 -4.66
C VAL A 109 -11.00 3.62 -4.80
N ALA A 110 -11.71 3.62 -5.93
CA ALA A 110 -12.84 4.53 -6.13
C ALA A 110 -13.94 4.32 -5.08
N LYS A 111 -14.26 3.06 -4.75
CA LYS A 111 -15.19 2.71 -3.65
C LYS A 111 -14.67 3.15 -2.29
N GLY A 112 -13.37 2.97 -2.02
CA GLY A 112 -12.76 3.39 -0.75
C GLY A 112 -12.81 4.89 -0.55
N ARG A 113 -12.55 5.66 -1.61
CA ARG A 113 -12.68 7.12 -1.61
C ARG A 113 -14.13 7.56 -1.32
N ALA A 114 -15.10 6.92 -1.99
CA ALA A 114 -16.52 7.20 -1.76
C ALA A 114 -16.95 6.85 -0.32
N ALA A 115 -16.46 5.75 0.24
CA ALA A 115 -16.74 5.36 1.61
C ALA A 115 -16.16 6.36 2.64
N LEU A 116 -14.93 6.86 2.43
CA LEU A 116 -14.39 7.95 3.26
C LEU A 116 -15.26 9.21 3.21
N ALA A 117 -15.66 9.63 2.01
CA ALA A 117 -16.51 10.81 1.84
C ALA A 117 -17.89 10.64 2.49
N ALA A 118 -18.40 9.40 2.59
CA ALA A 118 -19.64 9.06 3.25
C ALA A 118 -19.52 8.84 4.77
N GLY A 119 -18.31 8.98 5.35
CA GLY A 119 -18.07 8.73 6.78
C GLY A 119 -18.07 7.25 7.17
N ASP A 120 -17.79 6.34 6.24
CA ASP A 120 -17.61 4.91 6.48
C ASP A 120 -16.11 4.51 6.39
N PRO A 121 -15.32 4.75 7.45
CA PRO A 121 -13.91 4.39 7.45
C PRO A 121 -13.70 2.86 7.43
N ARG A 122 -14.66 2.04 7.89
CA ARG A 122 -14.51 0.57 7.84
C ARG A 122 -14.61 0.05 6.41
N GLY A 123 -15.63 0.50 5.66
CA GLY A 123 -15.78 0.17 4.25
C GLY A 123 -14.61 0.71 3.40
N ALA A 124 -14.12 1.90 3.73
CA ALA A 124 -12.95 2.49 3.10
C ALA A 124 -11.69 1.62 3.29
N CYS A 125 -11.38 1.25 4.54
CA CYS A 125 -10.23 0.39 4.84
C CYS A 125 -10.33 -0.97 4.13
N ALA A 126 -11.51 -1.61 4.16
CA ALA A 126 -11.69 -2.94 3.57
C ALA A 126 -11.46 -2.93 2.04
N THR A 127 -12.03 -1.94 1.35
CA THR A 127 -11.89 -1.82 -0.11
C THR A 127 -10.48 -1.39 -0.52
N ALA A 128 -9.87 -0.44 0.19
CA ALA A 128 -8.51 0.01 -0.11
C ALA A 128 -7.45 -1.07 0.17
N ARG A 129 -7.61 -1.91 1.20
CA ARG A 129 -6.71 -3.07 1.43
C ARG A 129 -6.73 -4.05 0.26
N ALA A 130 -7.92 -4.36 -0.28
CA ALA A 130 -8.02 -5.21 -1.47
C ALA A 130 -7.29 -4.62 -2.68
N ALA A 131 -7.34 -3.30 -2.86
CA ALA A 131 -6.56 -2.63 -3.91
C ALA A 131 -5.05 -2.69 -3.65
N ALA A 132 -4.60 -2.43 -2.42
CA ALA A 132 -3.18 -2.50 -2.03
C ALA A 132 -2.62 -3.92 -2.21
N ASP A 133 -3.37 -4.96 -1.86
CA ASP A 133 -2.98 -6.36 -2.04
C ASP A 133 -2.79 -6.71 -3.53
N ILE A 134 -3.61 -6.13 -4.42
CA ILE A 134 -3.47 -6.33 -5.86
C ILE A 134 -2.26 -5.58 -6.40
N THR A 135 -2.18 -4.28 -6.12
CA THR A 135 -1.19 -3.36 -6.72
C THR A 135 0.24 -3.64 -6.27
N SER A 136 0.45 -4.01 -5.00
CA SER A 136 1.77 -4.33 -4.44
C SER A 136 2.47 -5.53 -5.09
N ARG A 137 1.75 -6.36 -5.85
CA ARG A 137 2.32 -7.49 -6.62
C ARG A 137 3.10 -7.04 -7.87
N GLY A 138 2.93 -5.78 -8.29
CA GLY A 138 3.59 -5.19 -9.46
C GLY A 138 3.01 -5.65 -10.80
N LEU A 139 3.00 -4.78 -11.81
CA LEU A 139 2.42 -5.09 -13.12
C LEU A 139 3.38 -5.94 -13.97
N LEU A 140 2.92 -7.13 -14.37
CA LEU A 140 3.58 -8.01 -15.35
C LEU A 140 5.10 -8.17 -15.11
N PRO A 141 5.53 -8.64 -13.92
CA PRO A 141 6.95 -8.84 -13.64
C PRO A 141 7.59 -9.77 -14.69
N GLY A 142 8.77 -9.38 -15.18
CA GLY A 142 9.50 -10.11 -16.21
C GLY A 142 9.04 -9.87 -17.65
N LEU A 143 8.11 -8.92 -17.87
CA LEU A 143 7.81 -8.38 -19.19
C LEU A 143 8.19 -6.90 -19.22
N ASP A 144 8.99 -6.52 -20.21
CA ASP A 144 9.48 -5.15 -20.38
C ASP A 144 9.07 -4.61 -21.74
N ALA A 145 8.41 -3.46 -21.73
CA ALA A 145 8.06 -2.63 -22.87
C ALA A 145 7.73 -1.21 -22.37
N GLU A 146 7.99 -0.17 -23.17
CA GLU A 146 7.77 1.23 -22.77
C GLU A 146 6.32 1.49 -22.32
N TRP A 147 5.34 0.91 -23.02
CA TRP A 147 3.94 1.02 -22.64
C TRP A 147 3.63 0.32 -21.31
N ILE A 148 4.38 -0.72 -20.91
CA ILE A 148 4.25 -1.35 -19.59
C ILE A 148 4.75 -0.41 -18.51
N GLU A 149 5.85 0.31 -18.75
CA GLU A 149 6.38 1.28 -17.77
C GLU A 149 5.41 2.41 -17.48
N GLN A 150 4.68 2.89 -18.50
CA GLN A 150 3.58 3.84 -18.30
C GLN A 150 2.48 3.25 -17.41
N ARG A 151 2.05 2.00 -17.67
CA ARG A 151 1.03 1.32 -16.86
C ARG A 151 1.51 0.96 -15.45
N ARG A 152 2.81 0.70 -15.26
CA ARG A 152 3.43 0.50 -13.94
C ARG A 152 3.37 1.78 -13.11
N ARG A 153 3.61 2.94 -13.72
CA ARG A 153 3.46 4.24 -13.05
C ARG A 153 2.01 4.49 -12.63
N GLU A 154 1.04 4.25 -13.52
CA GLU A 154 -0.39 4.36 -13.19
C GLU A 154 -0.81 3.41 -12.05
N LEU A 155 -0.28 2.17 -12.04
CA LEU A 155 -0.53 1.22 -10.96
C LEU A 155 0.11 1.67 -9.63
N ALA A 156 1.30 2.26 -9.69
CA ALA A 156 1.98 2.80 -8.51
C ALA A 156 1.19 3.99 -7.92
N ASP A 157 0.68 4.90 -8.75
CA ASP A 157 -0.18 6.00 -8.30
C ASP A 157 -1.44 5.46 -7.59
N LEU A 158 -2.04 4.41 -8.14
CA LEU A 158 -3.19 3.73 -7.55
C LEU A 158 -2.87 3.06 -6.20
N GLU A 159 -1.67 2.47 -6.06
CA GLU A 159 -1.18 1.94 -4.78
C GLU A 159 -1.03 3.04 -3.73
N LEU A 160 -0.47 4.20 -4.11
CA LEU A 160 -0.32 5.34 -3.20
C LEU A 160 -1.68 5.86 -2.71
N GLU A 161 -2.67 5.94 -3.60
CA GLU A 161 -4.04 6.30 -3.21
C GLU A 161 -4.68 5.27 -2.26
N ALA A 162 -4.47 3.97 -2.51
CA ALA A 162 -4.95 2.93 -1.61
C ALA A 162 -4.32 3.04 -0.22
N LEU A 163 -3.00 3.27 -0.14
CA LEU A 163 -2.29 3.47 1.12
C LEU A 163 -2.79 4.70 1.87
N GLU A 164 -3.07 5.79 1.16
CA GLU A 164 -3.63 7.01 1.74
C GLU A 164 -5.00 6.77 2.35
N ILE A 165 -5.88 6.05 1.65
CA ILE A 165 -7.20 5.68 2.17
C ILE A 165 -7.08 4.79 3.41
N ILE A 166 -6.19 3.79 3.40
CA ILE A 166 -5.95 2.91 4.55
C ILE A 166 -5.46 3.71 5.77
N ALA A 167 -4.52 4.63 5.55
CA ALA A 167 -3.98 5.48 6.59
C ALA A 167 -5.05 6.40 7.17
N ALA A 168 -5.77 7.16 6.31
CA ALA A 168 -6.83 8.07 6.75
C ALA A 168 -7.96 7.33 7.50
N ALA A 169 -8.47 6.24 6.94
CA ALA A 169 -9.53 5.46 7.56
C ALA A 169 -9.09 4.84 8.89
N GLY A 170 -7.89 4.27 8.94
CA GLY A 170 -7.38 3.62 10.14
C GLY A 170 -7.04 4.58 11.28
N THR A 171 -6.57 5.80 10.98
CA THR A 171 -6.41 6.88 11.98
C THR A 171 -7.75 7.28 12.59
N VAL A 172 -8.80 7.42 11.76
CA VAL A 172 -10.16 7.70 12.26
C VAL A 172 -10.71 6.58 13.14
N LEU A 173 -10.46 5.31 12.77
CA LEU A 173 -10.93 4.16 13.54
C LEU A 173 -10.17 3.99 14.87
N GLY A 174 -8.87 4.29 14.89
CA GLY A 174 -8.00 4.11 16.05
C GLY A 174 -7.88 2.65 16.51
N GLY A 175 -7.48 2.44 17.77
CA GLY A 175 -7.39 1.12 18.38
C GLY A 175 -6.55 0.12 17.57
N ALA A 176 -7.14 -1.03 17.22
CA ALA A 176 -6.48 -2.08 16.45
C ALA A 176 -6.13 -1.66 15.01
N ASP A 177 -6.83 -0.67 14.45
CA ASP A 177 -6.61 -0.18 13.09
C ASP A 177 -5.49 0.86 12.98
N LEU A 178 -5.03 1.40 14.11
CA LEU A 178 -3.95 2.39 14.15
C LEU A 178 -2.60 1.81 13.67
N SER A 179 -2.31 0.55 13.99
CA SER A 179 -1.06 -0.10 13.55
C SER A 179 -0.98 -0.30 12.04
N PRO A 180 -2.01 -0.83 11.35
CA PRO A 180 -2.10 -0.80 9.89
C PRO A 180 -2.02 0.61 9.30
N ALA A 181 -2.68 1.60 9.91
CA ALA A 181 -2.66 2.99 9.43
C ALA A 181 -1.25 3.57 9.44
N LEU A 182 -0.50 3.40 10.53
CA LEU A 182 0.89 3.80 10.66
C LEU A 182 1.78 3.19 9.58
N ARG A 183 1.64 1.90 9.32
CA ARG A 183 2.41 1.23 8.26
C ARG A 183 2.07 1.77 6.88
N ALA A 184 0.79 2.01 6.59
CA ALA A 184 0.35 2.55 5.32
C ALA A 184 0.86 3.99 5.12
N ALA A 185 0.72 4.86 6.13
CA ALA A 185 1.18 6.25 6.09
C ALA A 185 2.69 6.35 5.94
N ARG A 186 3.46 5.53 6.67
CA ARG A 186 4.91 5.43 6.52
C ARG A 186 5.31 4.99 5.12
N THR A 187 4.69 3.93 4.60
CA THR A 187 4.97 3.41 3.25
C THR A 187 4.65 4.47 2.19
N LEU A 188 3.54 5.19 2.35
CA LEU A 188 3.14 6.29 1.49
C LEU A 188 4.20 7.42 1.50
N ALA A 189 4.64 7.85 2.66
CA ALA A 189 5.66 8.89 2.82
C ALA A 189 7.04 8.47 2.28
N GLU A 190 7.40 7.19 2.39
CA GLU A 190 8.66 6.65 1.85
C GLU A 190 8.62 6.54 0.32
N ARG A 191 7.50 6.10 -0.26
CA ARG A 191 7.34 5.93 -1.71
C ARG A 191 7.02 7.22 -2.47
N ALA A 192 6.34 8.16 -1.83
CA ALA A 192 6.05 9.48 -2.38
C ALA A 192 6.56 10.58 -1.42
N PRO A 193 7.89 10.82 -1.38
CA PRO A 193 8.52 11.73 -0.43
C PRO A 193 7.96 13.15 -0.36
N PHE A 194 7.41 13.65 -1.47
CA PHE A 194 6.85 15.00 -1.59
C PHE A 194 5.33 15.04 -1.44
N ARG A 195 4.66 13.88 -1.23
CA ARG A 195 3.22 13.82 -0.99
C ARG A 195 2.96 14.09 0.48
N GLU A 196 2.73 15.36 0.81
CA GLU A 196 2.58 15.85 2.18
C GLU A 196 1.47 15.13 2.96
N SER A 197 0.40 14.67 2.30
CA SER A 197 -0.67 13.93 2.96
C SER A 197 -0.21 12.63 3.61
N GLY A 198 0.80 11.94 3.06
CA GLY A 198 1.40 10.77 3.68
C GLY A 198 2.11 11.10 4.99
N HIS A 199 2.84 12.22 5.01
CA HIS A 199 3.52 12.72 6.21
C HIS A 199 2.50 13.20 7.26
N HIS A 200 1.44 13.89 6.82
CA HIS A 200 0.34 14.32 7.67
C HIS A 200 -0.29 13.15 8.41
N LEU A 201 -0.74 12.14 7.66
CA LEU A 201 -1.39 10.96 8.22
C LEU A 201 -0.45 10.18 9.13
N TRP A 202 0.85 10.14 8.81
CA TRP A 202 1.85 9.49 9.64
C TRP A 202 2.03 10.22 10.97
N MET A 203 2.15 11.56 10.94
CA MET A 203 2.22 12.39 12.14
C MET A 203 0.99 12.21 13.02
N GLU A 204 -0.22 12.30 12.45
CA GLU A 204 -1.48 12.11 13.20
C GLU A 204 -1.55 10.74 13.87
N ALA A 205 -1.25 9.68 13.12
CA ALA A 205 -1.30 8.33 13.65
C ALA A 205 -0.25 8.08 14.76
N LEU A 206 0.95 8.70 14.65
CA LEU A 206 1.98 8.65 15.68
C LEU A 206 1.53 9.38 16.95
N ALA A 207 0.99 10.59 16.82
CA ALA A 207 0.48 11.35 17.96
C ALA A 207 -0.67 10.61 18.65
N GLN A 208 -1.58 10.00 17.90
CA GLN A 208 -2.67 9.19 18.46
C GLN A 208 -2.17 7.92 19.19
N ARG A 209 -1.01 7.37 18.79
CA ARG A 209 -0.33 6.27 19.50
C ARG A 209 0.44 6.75 20.74
N GLY A 210 0.65 8.05 20.89
CA GLY A 210 1.43 8.66 21.98
C GLY A 210 2.88 9.00 21.63
N ASP A 211 3.31 8.77 20.39
CA ASP A 211 4.70 8.99 19.94
C ASP A 211 4.87 10.40 19.33
N VAL A 212 4.55 11.43 20.11
CA VAL A 212 4.56 12.83 19.63
C VAL A 212 5.96 13.26 19.16
N ALA A 213 7.02 12.85 19.87
CA ALA A 213 8.39 13.18 19.48
C ALA A 213 8.76 12.65 18.09
N GLU A 214 8.32 11.42 17.75
CA GLU A 214 8.54 10.84 16.42
C GLU A 214 7.72 11.59 15.37
N ALA A 215 6.49 12.01 15.69
CA ALA A 215 5.67 12.82 14.78
C ALA A 215 6.34 14.16 14.45
N LEU A 216 6.90 14.85 15.45
CA LEU A 216 7.66 16.09 15.24
C LEU A 216 8.91 15.84 14.39
N HIS A 217 9.57 14.70 14.56
CA HIS A 217 10.73 14.31 13.76
C HIS A 217 10.36 14.09 12.28
N VAL A 218 9.21 13.47 11.99
CA VAL A 218 8.69 13.31 10.62
C VAL A 218 8.52 14.68 9.94
N TYR A 219 7.93 15.66 10.63
CA TYR A 219 7.78 17.02 10.11
C TYR A 219 9.12 17.66 9.76
N GLU A 220 10.09 17.62 10.68
CA GLU A 220 11.38 18.29 10.45
C GLU A 220 12.16 17.64 9.30
N ARG A 221 12.08 16.31 9.16
CA ARG A 221 12.66 15.60 8.00
C ARG A 221 12.04 16.04 6.68
N LEU A 222 10.71 16.16 6.62
CA LEU A 222 10.03 16.63 5.42
C LEU A 222 10.38 18.10 5.12
N ARG A 223 10.37 18.96 6.15
CA ARG A 223 10.72 20.38 6.01
C ARG A 223 12.12 20.57 5.46
N GLN A 224 13.10 19.81 5.96
CA GLN A 224 14.47 19.87 5.47
C GLN A 224 14.54 19.41 4.00
N ARG A 225 13.88 18.29 3.66
CA ARG A 225 13.80 17.78 2.29
C ARG A 225 13.17 18.78 1.31
N LEU A 226 12.03 19.37 1.66
CA LEU A 226 11.35 20.37 0.80
C LEU A 226 12.23 21.59 0.56
N ARG A 227 12.94 22.04 1.60
CA ARG A 227 13.89 23.16 1.49
C ARG A 227 15.06 22.82 0.58
N ASP A 228 15.69 21.67 0.80
CA ASP A 228 16.92 21.29 0.12
C ASP A 228 16.69 20.89 -1.34
N GLU A 229 15.61 20.17 -1.63
CA GLU A 229 15.35 19.60 -2.96
C GLU A 229 14.44 20.49 -3.81
N LEU A 230 13.49 21.23 -3.20
CA LEU A 230 12.50 22.04 -3.94
C LEU A 230 12.56 23.54 -3.64
N GLY A 231 13.31 23.97 -2.61
CA GLY A 231 13.33 25.37 -2.18
C GLY A 231 12.00 25.86 -1.58
N THR A 232 11.14 24.94 -1.12
CA THR A 232 9.80 25.24 -0.58
C THR A 232 9.72 24.92 0.91
N ALA A 233 8.62 25.34 1.54
CA ALA A 233 8.26 25.00 2.91
C ALA A 233 7.08 24.02 2.92
N PRO A 234 6.85 23.28 4.03
CA PRO A 234 5.64 22.49 4.20
C PRO A 234 4.36 23.33 4.03
N SER A 235 3.30 22.69 3.58
CA SER A 235 1.96 23.26 3.47
C SER A 235 1.46 23.81 4.82
N HIS A 236 0.53 24.77 4.74
CA HIS A 236 -0.10 25.37 5.91
C HIS A 236 -0.78 24.33 6.81
N GLU A 237 -1.41 23.31 6.22
CA GLU A 237 -2.08 22.25 6.96
C GLU A 237 -1.09 21.45 7.83
N LEU A 238 0.05 21.06 7.24
CA LEU A 238 1.09 20.31 7.95
C LEU A 238 1.79 21.15 9.02
N ALA A 239 2.06 22.43 8.72
CA ALA A 239 2.61 23.38 9.70
C ALA A 239 1.66 23.56 10.90
N ALA A 240 0.36 23.71 10.64
CA ALA A 240 -0.65 23.82 11.70
C ALA A 240 -0.75 22.54 12.54
N LEU A 241 -0.59 21.35 11.95
CA LEU A 241 -0.54 20.09 12.69
C LEU A 241 0.66 20.05 13.64
N HIS A 242 1.84 20.40 13.14
CA HIS A 242 3.07 20.49 13.94
C HIS A 242 2.92 21.48 15.12
N GLU A 243 2.36 22.67 14.88
CA GLU A 243 2.09 23.67 15.93
C GLU A 243 1.07 23.21 16.97
N ARG A 244 0.08 22.40 16.59
CA ARG A 244 -0.84 21.79 17.57
C ARG A 244 -0.09 20.81 18.45
N MET A 245 0.74 19.94 17.89
CA MET A 245 1.51 18.95 18.64
C MET A 245 2.47 19.59 19.64
N LEU A 246 3.16 20.67 19.26
CA LEU A 246 4.05 21.42 20.17
C LEU A 246 3.32 22.04 21.37
N ARG A 247 2.03 22.39 21.21
CA ARG A 247 1.21 22.96 22.28
C ARG A 247 0.56 21.90 23.17
N SER A 248 0.37 20.69 22.64
CA SER A 248 -0.29 19.58 23.33
C SER A 248 0.69 18.68 24.11
N ASP A 249 2.00 18.80 23.87
CA ASP A 249 3.01 18.15 24.69
C ASP A 249 3.11 18.89 26.04
N PRO A 250 2.77 18.27 27.18
CA PRO A 250 2.88 18.94 28.47
C PRO A 250 4.35 19.34 28.68
N GLN A 251 4.59 20.64 28.68
CA GLN A 251 5.90 21.20 28.98
C GLN A 251 6.37 20.61 30.33
N PRO A 252 7.67 20.26 30.49
CA PRO A 252 8.20 19.77 31.77
C PRO A 252 7.93 20.70 32.96
N GLY A 253 7.55 21.97 32.72
CA GLY A 253 7.12 22.93 33.73
C GLY A 253 5.67 22.79 34.23
N ASP A 254 4.80 22.05 33.53
CA ASP A 254 3.41 21.81 33.96
C ASP A 254 3.30 20.68 35.00
N MET A 255 4.34 19.86 35.16
CA MET A 255 4.42 18.83 36.20
C MET A 255 5.05 19.31 37.52
N ALA A 256 5.19 20.61 37.75
CA ALA A 256 5.79 21.14 38.97
C ALA A 256 4.97 22.28 39.61
N ARG A 257 3.92 21.91 40.33
CA ARG A 257 3.69 22.45 41.68
C ARG A 257 3.22 21.32 42.60
N PRO A 258 4.09 20.76 43.47
CA PRO A 258 3.59 20.13 44.67
C PRO A 258 2.92 21.26 45.49
N SER A 259 1.59 21.26 45.51
CA SER A 259 0.83 22.06 46.46
C SER A 259 1.33 21.70 47.85
N GLY A 260 2.00 22.67 48.49
CA GLY A 260 2.60 22.50 49.80
C GLY A 260 1.63 21.87 50.78
N SER A 261 2.08 20.78 51.39
CA SER A 261 1.46 20.23 52.58
C SER A 261 1.60 21.24 53.72
N PRO A 262 0.54 21.67 54.41
CA PRO A 262 0.69 22.41 55.65
C PRO A 262 1.13 21.43 56.75
N ALA A 263 2.29 21.72 57.33
CA ALA A 263 2.83 21.03 58.49
C ALA A 263 1.82 21.03 59.65
N GLY A 264 1.45 19.84 60.13
CA GLY A 264 0.80 19.64 61.42
C GLY A 264 1.83 19.42 62.55
N PRO A 265 1.51 19.74 63.82
CA PRO A 265 2.48 19.74 64.92
C PRO A 265 2.78 18.32 65.46
N PRO A 266 3.81 18.16 66.31
CA PRO A 266 4.28 16.85 66.76
C PRO A 266 3.32 16.24 67.77
N VAL A 267 3.12 14.92 67.68
CA VAL A 267 2.41 14.12 68.69
C VAL A 267 3.42 13.28 69.47
N ASP A 268 3.37 13.44 70.79
CA ASP A 268 4.19 12.72 71.77
C ASP A 268 3.85 11.22 71.85
N ALA A 269 4.85 10.46 72.27
CA ALA A 269 4.85 9.00 72.34
C ALA A 269 4.16 8.45 73.61
N VAL A 270 3.33 7.42 73.44
CA VAL A 270 3.05 6.26 74.34
C VAL A 270 2.37 5.22 73.44
N GLY A 271 2.63 3.91 73.36
CA GLY A 271 3.38 2.95 74.16
C GLY A 271 2.65 1.60 74.05
N ALA A 272 3.39 0.55 73.66
CA ALA A 272 3.13 -0.89 73.83
C ALA A 272 2.10 -1.63 72.94
N GLY A 273 2.63 -2.62 72.19
CA GLY A 273 2.17 -4.02 72.34
C GLY A 273 2.10 -4.89 71.09
N ARG A 274 3.09 -5.80 70.93
CA ARG A 274 3.12 -7.11 70.21
C ARG A 274 2.72 -7.09 68.72
N GLY A 275 3.50 -7.60 67.77
CA GLY A 275 4.45 -8.71 67.78
C GLY A 275 3.94 -9.71 66.75
N GLU A 276 4.62 -9.84 65.60
CA GLU A 276 4.69 -11.05 64.76
C GLU A 276 5.56 -10.80 63.53
N GLU A 277 6.79 -11.27 63.69
CA GLU A 277 7.78 -11.81 62.77
C GLU A 277 7.22 -12.42 61.46
N TRP A 278 7.73 -11.97 60.30
CA TRP A 278 7.97 -12.87 59.17
C TRP A 278 9.22 -12.42 58.41
N ASP A 279 10.27 -13.21 58.59
CA ASP A 279 11.55 -13.16 57.91
C ASP A 279 11.45 -14.01 56.64
N LEU A 280 11.68 -13.44 55.45
CA LEU A 280 12.14 -14.21 54.28
C LEU A 280 13.01 -13.35 53.33
N PRO A 281 14.14 -13.90 52.85
CA PRO A 281 15.20 -13.15 52.16
C PRO A 281 15.00 -13.02 50.63
N LEU A 282 15.63 -11.97 50.07
CA LEU A 282 15.82 -11.72 48.64
C LEU A 282 16.79 -12.73 48.01
N PRO A 283 16.49 -13.33 46.84
CA PRO A 283 17.51 -14.00 46.04
C PRO A 283 18.30 -13.01 45.16
N ALA A 284 19.63 -13.17 45.21
CA ALA A 284 20.64 -12.52 44.39
C ALA A 284 20.71 -13.11 42.96
N PRO A 285 21.35 -12.44 41.98
CA PRO A 285 21.32 -12.81 40.57
C PRO A 285 22.36 -13.89 40.22
N LEU A 286 22.02 -14.78 39.29
CA LEU A 286 22.98 -15.71 38.67
C LEU A 286 23.57 -15.09 37.40
N ALA A 287 24.89 -14.91 37.41
CA ALA A 287 25.71 -14.60 36.25
C ALA A 287 26.64 -15.78 35.93
N GLY A 288 26.89 -16.00 34.64
CA GLY A 288 28.01 -16.78 34.08
C GLY A 288 27.68 -18.25 33.76
N ALA A 289 28.25 -18.88 32.73
CA ALA A 289 29.18 -18.46 31.68
C ALA A 289 29.26 -19.59 30.62
N CYS A 290 29.64 -19.19 29.40
CA CYS A 290 30.46 -19.90 28.40
C CYS A 290 30.52 -21.45 28.35
N HIS A 291 30.27 -22.04 27.17
CA HIS A 291 31.27 -22.69 26.29
C HIS A 291 30.61 -23.26 25.01
N GLY A 292 31.28 -23.13 23.86
CA GLY A 292 30.88 -23.65 22.54
C GLY A 292 31.07 -25.18 22.37
N PRO A 293 31.28 -25.76 21.16
CA PRO A 293 31.81 -25.14 19.94
C PRO A 293 31.12 -25.50 18.60
N PHE A 294 31.62 -24.82 17.57
CA PHE A 294 31.67 -25.11 16.13
C PHE A 294 31.94 -26.60 15.77
N VAL A 295 31.32 -27.11 14.69
CA VAL A 295 31.89 -27.80 13.50
C VAL A 295 30.73 -28.48 12.73
N GLY A 296 30.65 -28.25 11.41
CA GLY A 296 29.83 -29.03 10.46
C GLY A 296 29.26 -28.21 9.32
#